data_AF-A0A010J186-F1
#
_entry.id   AF-A0A010J186-F1
#
_cell.length_a   1.000
_cell.length_b   1.000
_cell.length_c   1.000
_cell.angle_alpha   90.00
_cell.angle_beta   90.00
_cell.angle_gamma   90.00
#
_symmetry.space_group_name_H-M   'P 1'
#
loop_
_entity.id
_entity.type
_entity.pdbx_description
1 polymer ?
#
loop_
_entity_poly.entity_id
_entity_poly.type
_entity_poly.pdbx_seq_one_letter_code
_entity_poly.pdbx_strand_id
1 'polypeptide(L)'
;MAYIYAQLAESADISESFKNKLEPRQKALAQIYFAMTNFPKLVAGEGRYCTILMEAFEGQIVGKLGADACYGIGVRASEQTKKLGAKGAIGISVKVEDGNLDVLYMIVSEILQELDLGSIDQRKKLHSFHYPLMLNTRNIEIGRPVFSFKLKKH
;
A
#
# COMPACT_ATOMS: atom_id res chain seq x y z
N MET A 1 8.60 -0.45 10.38
CA MET A 1 8.04 0.21 9.17
C MET A 1 6.57 0.55 9.33
N ALA A 2 5.68 -0.41 9.62
CA ALA A 2 4.22 -0.18 9.73
C ALA A 2 3.81 1.06 10.55
N TYR A 3 4.34 1.22 11.76
CA TYR A 3 3.97 2.34 12.65
C TYR A 3 4.19 3.72 12.02
N ILE A 4 5.33 3.96 11.38
CA ILE A 4 5.63 5.26 10.74
C ILE A 4 4.66 5.54 9.58
N TYR A 5 4.29 4.51 8.83
CA TYR A 5 3.32 4.66 7.74
C TYR A 5 1.91 4.91 8.25
N ALA A 6 1.52 4.31 9.37
CA ALA A 6 0.28 4.66 10.07
C ALA A 6 0.31 6.14 10.49
N GLN A 7 1.43 6.62 11.05
CA GLN A 7 1.58 8.03 11.45
C GLN A 7 1.52 9.00 10.26
N LEU A 8 2.04 8.63 9.09
CA LEU A 8 1.90 9.43 7.86
C LEU A 8 0.43 9.59 7.48
N ALA A 9 -0.31 8.48 7.40
CA ALA A 9 -1.72 8.47 7.04
C ALA A 9 -2.59 9.19 8.09
N GLU A 10 -2.34 8.96 9.38
CA GLU A 10 -3.04 9.64 10.48
C GLU A 10 -2.78 11.15 10.46
N SER A 11 -1.55 11.58 10.18
CA SER A 11 -1.23 13.01 10.09
C SER A 11 -1.97 13.68 8.92
N ALA A 12 -2.18 12.97 7.81
CA ALA A 12 -3.00 13.47 6.70
C ALA A 12 -4.47 13.65 7.10
N ASP A 13 -5.05 12.68 7.82
CA ASP A 13 -6.42 12.76 8.35
C ASP A 13 -6.59 13.95 9.32
N ILE A 14 -5.64 14.12 10.24
CA ILE A 14 -5.63 15.23 11.21
C ILE A 14 -5.50 16.58 10.48
N SER A 15 -4.65 16.68 9.46
CA SER A 15 -4.43 17.91 8.70
C SER A 15 -5.69 18.40 7.99
N GLU A 16 -6.46 17.47 7.40
CA GLU A 16 -7.73 17.81 6.76
C GLU A 16 -8.80 18.22 7.77
N SER A 17 -8.81 17.60 8.95
CA SER A 17 -9.81 17.83 10.00
C SER A 17 -9.55 19.07 10.86
N PHE A 18 -8.28 19.39 11.15
CA PHE A 18 -7.88 20.38 12.16
C PHE A 18 -6.82 21.37 11.67
N LYS A 19 -7.05 22.02 10.52
CA LYS A 19 -6.11 22.92 9.81
C LYS A 19 -5.31 23.92 10.67
N ASN A 20 -5.80 24.31 11.86
CA ASN A 20 -5.20 25.33 12.73
C ASN A 20 -4.58 24.80 14.04
N LYS A 21 -4.49 23.48 14.27
CA LYS A 21 -3.94 22.88 15.51
C LYS A 21 -3.09 21.63 15.24
N LEU A 22 -2.12 21.72 14.33
CA LEU A 22 -1.17 20.64 14.09
C LEU A 22 0.16 20.92 14.80
N GLU A 23 0.67 19.92 15.50
CA GLU A 23 2.05 19.93 15.97
C GLU A 23 3.01 19.94 14.77
N PRO A 24 4.21 20.57 14.89
CA PRO A 24 5.15 20.70 13.78
C PRO A 24 5.46 19.37 13.07
N ARG A 25 5.60 18.28 13.83
CA ARG A 25 5.84 16.94 13.29
C ARG A 25 4.66 16.43 12.46
N GLN A 26 3.42 16.61 12.93
CA GLN A 26 2.22 16.17 12.20
C GLN A 26 2.08 16.93 10.89
N LYS A 27 2.35 18.23 10.90
CA LYS A 27 2.34 19.06 9.69
C LYS A 27 3.35 18.55 8.65
N ALA A 28 4.57 18.22 9.07
CA ALA A 28 5.60 17.67 8.19
C ALA A 28 5.22 16.29 7.63
N LEU A 29 4.69 15.39 8.47
CA LEU A 29 4.25 14.06 8.03
C LEU A 29 3.07 14.14 7.04
N ALA A 30 2.10 15.03 7.30
CA ALA A 30 0.99 15.27 6.37
C ALA A 30 1.50 15.81 5.02
N GLN A 31 2.45 16.75 5.04
CA GLN A 31 3.05 17.27 3.82
C GLN A 31 3.75 16.18 3.02
N ILE A 32 4.50 15.28 3.67
CA ILE A 32 5.12 14.13 3.01
C ILE A 32 4.05 13.22 2.41
N TYR A 33 3.00 12.89 3.17
CA TYR A 33 1.90 12.07 2.69
C TYR A 33 1.29 12.63 1.41
N PHE A 34 0.86 13.89 1.43
CA PHE A 34 0.24 14.53 0.27
C PHE A 34 1.20 14.68 -0.91
N ALA A 35 2.48 14.98 -0.67
CA ALA A 35 3.47 15.02 -1.73
C ALA A 35 3.60 13.65 -2.41
N MET A 36 3.62 12.56 -1.63
CA MET A 36 3.73 11.21 -2.16
C MET A 36 2.49 10.79 -2.94
N THR A 37 1.29 11.04 -2.41
CA THR A 37 0.04 10.57 -3.03
C THR A 37 -0.41 11.44 -4.20
N ASN A 38 -0.09 12.73 -4.21
CA ASN A 38 -0.47 13.63 -5.31
C ASN A 38 0.53 13.58 -6.47
N PHE A 39 1.80 13.25 -6.19
CA PHE A 39 2.85 13.17 -7.21
C PHE A 39 3.61 11.83 -7.17
N PRO A 40 2.91 10.69 -7.25
CA PRO A 40 3.52 9.37 -7.03
C PRO A 40 4.61 9.02 -8.05
N LYS A 41 4.48 9.50 -9.30
CA LYS A 41 5.51 9.37 -10.35
C LYS A 41 6.84 10.02 -9.98
N LEU A 42 6.82 11.14 -9.25
CA LEU A 42 8.05 11.80 -8.78
C LEU A 42 8.71 11.06 -7.62
N VAL A 43 7.99 10.16 -6.95
CA VAL A 43 8.48 9.39 -5.81
C VAL A 43 9.03 8.02 -6.23
N ALA A 44 8.33 7.35 -7.13
CA ALA A 44 8.63 5.97 -7.49
C ALA A 44 8.90 5.75 -8.97
N GLY A 45 8.76 6.75 -9.84
CA GLY A 45 8.90 6.60 -11.29
C GLY A 45 7.64 6.08 -11.99
N GLU A 46 7.71 5.87 -13.29
CA GLU A 46 6.54 5.44 -14.09
C GLU A 46 6.38 3.92 -14.10
N GLY A 47 5.13 3.44 -14.14
CA GLY A 47 4.81 2.01 -14.28
C GLY A 47 5.20 1.12 -13.10
N ARG A 48 5.66 1.69 -11.97
CA ARG A 48 6.11 0.92 -10.80
C ARG A 48 4.98 0.72 -9.80
N TYR A 49 5.02 -0.40 -9.07
CA TYR A 49 3.97 -0.79 -8.13
C TYR A 49 3.55 0.35 -7.17
N CYS A 50 4.51 1.05 -6.57
CA CYS A 50 4.21 2.14 -5.63
C CYS A 50 3.41 3.28 -6.30
N THR A 51 3.76 3.58 -7.55
CA THR A 51 3.08 4.61 -8.33
C THR A 51 1.65 4.20 -8.63
N ILE A 52 1.48 3.00 -9.21
CA ILE A 52 0.16 2.48 -9.56
C ILE A 52 -0.71 2.31 -8.32
N LEU A 53 -0.16 1.88 -7.18
CA LEU A 53 -0.86 1.80 -5.89
C LEU A 53 -1.39 3.16 -5.45
N MET A 54 -0.53 4.18 -5.37
CA MET A 54 -0.95 5.50 -4.88
C MET A 54 -1.93 6.19 -5.86
N GLU A 55 -1.74 6.02 -7.17
CA GLU A 55 -2.68 6.51 -8.20
C GLU A 55 -4.02 5.77 -8.13
N ALA A 56 -4.01 4.44 -7.97
CA ALA A 56 -5.22 3.64 -7.93
C ALA A 56 -6.10 3.95 -6.72
N PHE A 57 -5.48 4.24 -5.57
CA PHE A 57 -6.17 4.49 -4.30
C PHE A 57 -6.45 5.98 -4.04
N GLU A 58 -6.11 6.87 -4.96
CA GLU A 58 -6.54 8.28 -4.96
C GLU A 58 -6.26 8.99 -3.63
N GLY A 59 -5.08 8.73 -3.05
CA GLY A 59 -4.65 9.31 -1.78
C GLY A 59 -5.23 8.66 -0.52
N GLN A 60 -5.97 7.56 -0.61
CA GLN A 60 -6.37 6.75 0.56
C GLN A 60 -5.24 5.88 1.12
N ILE A 61 -4.25 5.57 0.28
CA ILE A 61 -3.09 4.76 0.64
C ILE A 61 -1.81 5.46 0.20
N VAL A 62 -0.81 5.45 1.07
CA VAL A 62 0.59 5.74 0.75
C VAL A 62 1.41 4.46 0.87
N GLY A 63 2.31 4.19 -0.07
CA GLY A 63 3.12 2.98 -0.06
C GLY A 63 4.49 3.17 -0.67
N LYS A 64 5.50 2.49 -0.12
CA LYS A 64 6.84 2.53 -0.69
C LYS A 64 7.61 1.23 -0.46
N LEU A 65 8.28 0.83 -1.54
CA LEU A 65 9.31 -0.20 -1.54
C LEU A 65 10.58 0.30 -0.85
N GLY A 66 11.08 -0.51 0.09
CA GLY A 66 12.42 -0.47 0.67
C GLY A 66 13.33 -1.59 0.14
N ALA A 67 14.53 -1.70 0.70
CA ALA A 67 15.51 -2.70 0.29
C ALA A 67 15.03 -4.14 0.59
N ASP A 68 15.55 -5.10 -0.20
CA ASP A 68 15.36 -6.54 -0.01
C ASP A 68 13.90 -6.95 0.20
N ALA A 69 13.03 -6.53 -0.72
CA ALA A 69 11.60 -6.81 -0.67
C ALA A 69 10.90 -6.45 0.65
N CYS A 70 11.28 -5.32 1.26
CA CYS A 70 10.51 -4.71 2.34
C CYS A 70 9.53 -3.68 1.76
N TYR A 71 8.28 -3.69 2.22
CA TYR A 71 7.25 -2.74 1.77
C TYR A 71 6.49 -2.16 2.97
N GLY A 72 6.37 -0.83 3.00
CA GLY A 72 5.56 -0.11 3.99
C GLY A 72 4.31 0.50 3.35
N ILE A 73 3.19 0.43 4.05
CA ILE A 73 1.89 0.95 3.61
C ILE A 73 1.23 1.69 4.76
N GLY A 74 0.70 2.87 4.48
CA GLY A 74 -0.17 3.63 5.38
C GLY A 74 -1.54 3.76 4.73
N VAL A 75 -2.58 3.37 5.46
CA VAL A 75 -3.97 3.43 5.01
C VAL A 75 -4.71 4.40 5.90
N ARG A 76 -5.33 5.41 5.31
CA ARG A 76 -6.12 6.42 6.03
C ARG A 76 -7.31 5.82 6.76
N ALA A 77 -7.79 6.52 7.78
CA ALA A 77 -8.97 6.10 8.53
C ALA A 77 -10.19 6.01 7.60
N SER A 78 -10.89 4.87 7.63
CA SER A 78 -12.10 4.64 6.83
C SER A 78 -13.01 3.62 7.50
N GLU A 79 -14.21 3.40 6.94
CA GLU A 79 -15.07 2.32 7.39
C GLU A 79 -14.43 0.94 7.21
N GLN A 80 -13.55 0.76 6.22
CA GLN A 80 -12.81 -0.49 6.03
C GLN A 80 -11.79 -0.70 7.16
N THR A 81 -11.04 0.34 7.56
CA THR A 81 -10.11 0.21 8.71
C THR A 81 -10.85 -0.03 10.03
N LYS A 82 -12.04 0.57 10.21
CA LYS A 82 -12.91 0.31 11.37
C LYS A 82 -13.41 -1.14 11.42
N LYS A 83 -13.80 -1.74 10.29
CA LYS A 83 -14.18 -3.15 10.20
C LYS A 83 -13.04 -4.10 10.58
N LEU A 84 -11.80 -3.66 10.41
CA LEU A 84 -10.60 -4.36 10.87
C LEU A 84 -10.30 -4.14 12.37
N GLY A 85 -11.12 -3.36 13.07
CA GLY A 85 -10.97 -3.05 14.50
C GLY A 85 -10.11 -1.82 14.80
N ALA A 86 -9.67 -1.08 13.79
CA ALA A 86 -8.87 0.12 14.00
C ALA A 86 -9.73 1.33 14.39
N LYS A 87 -9.17 2.21 15.24
CA LYS A 87 -9.79 3.49 15.63
C LYS A 87 -9.40 4.66 14.72
N GLY A 88 -8.59 4.41 13.69
CA GLY A 88 -8.03 5.44 12.82
C GLY A 88 -7.30 4.81 11.63
N ALA A 89 -6.23 5.48 11.18
CA ALA A 89 -5.35 4.96 10.16
C ALA A 89 -4.64 3.67 10.61
N ILE A 90 -4.25 2.83 9.66
CA ILE A 90 -3.48 1.61 9.92
C ILE A 90 -2.19 1.60 9.11
N GLY A 91 -1.19 0.93 9.63
CA GLY A 91 0.08 0.69 8.95
C GLY A 91 0.27 -0.79 8.68
N ILE A 92 0.73 -1.12 7.48
CA ILE A 92 1.08 -2.50 7.09
C ILE A 92 2.56 -2.53 6.71
N SER A 93 3.23 -3.61 7.10
CA SER A 93 4.61 -3.90 6.69
C SER A 93 4.66 -5.31 6.14
N VAL A 94 5.28 -5.47 4.98
CA VAL A 94 5.48 -6.78 4.34
C VAL A 94 6.96 -6.95 4.08
N LYS A 95 7.48 -8.15 4.31
CA LYS A 95 8.85 -8.54 3.99
C LYS A 95 8.80 -9.91 3.34
N VAL A 96 9.48 -10.04 2.20
CA VAL A 96 9.82 -11.35 1.62
C VAL A 96 11.31 -11.59 1.91
N GLU A 97 11.61 -12.65 2.65
CA GLU A 97 12.95 -12.91 3.20
C GLU A 97 14.02 -13.12 2.12
N ASP A 98 13.67 -13.73 0.99
CA ASP A 98 14.58 -13.97 -0.14
C ASP A 98 14.81 -12.73 -1.02
N GLY A 99 14.17 -11.60 -0.72
CA GLY A 99 14.29 -10.37 -1.48
C GLY A 99 13.50 -10.34 -2.80
N ASN A 100 12.62 -11.31 -3.05
CA ASN A 100 11.87 -11.38 -4.31
C ASN A 100 10.79 -10.28 -4.42
N LEU A 101 11.01 -9.34 -5.35
CA LEU A 101 10.13 -8.19 -5.56
C LEU A 101 8.80 -8.55 -6.23
N ASP A 102 8.80 -9.50 -7.16
CA ASP A 102 7.57 -9.90 -7.85
C ASP A 102 6.61 -10.57 -6.87
N VAL A 103 7.15 -11.48 -6.04
CA VAL A 103 6.39 -12.11 -4.95
C VAL A 103 5.91 -11.06 -3.94
N LEU A 104 6.74 -10.07 -3.58
CA LEU A 104 6.32 -9.00 -2.69
C LEU A 104 5.09 -8.26 -3.23
N TYR A 105 5.08 -7.88 -4.51
CA TYR A 105 3.96 -7.15 -5.09
C TYR A 105 2.69 -8.00 -5.18
N MET A 106 2.84 -9.29 -5.51
CA MET A 106 1.74 -10.26 -5.45
C MET A 106 1.14 -10.32 -4.03
N ILE A 107 1.99 -10.49 -3.01
CA ILE A 107 1.57 -10.62 -1.61
C ILE A 107 0.95 -9.33 -1.07
N VAL A 108 1.52 -8.16 -1.39
CA VAL A 108 0.93 -6.88 -0.98
C VAL A 108 -0.46 -6.71 -1.59
N SER A 109 -0.63 -7.05 -2.87
CA SER A 109 -1.94 -6.98 -3.55
C SER A 109 -2.94 -7.95 -2.91
N GLU A 110 -2.52 -9.18 -2.61
CA GLU A 110 -3.35 -10.17 -1.93
C GLU A 110 -3.76 -9.73 -0.52
N ILE A 111 -2.85 -9.11 0.25
CA ILE A 111 -3.16 -8.59 1.59
C ILE A 111 -4.22 -7.48 1.50
N LEU A 112 -4.12 -6.56 0.54
CA LEU A 112 -5.13 -5.52 0.35
C LEU A 112 -6.50 -6.13 -0.01
N GLN A 113 -6.50 -7.24 -0.75
CA GLN A 113 -7.73 -7.98 -1.08
C GLN A 113 -8.30 -8.73 0.14
N GLU A 114 -7.49 -9.48 0.89
CA GLU A 114 -7.94 -10.22 2.08
C GLU A 114 -8.47 -9.30 3.19
N LEU A 115 -7.87 -8.11 3.34
CA LEU A 115 -8.31 -7.09 4.29
C LEU A 115 -9.49 -6.24 3.79
N ASP A 116 -9.95 -6.46 2.56
CA ASP A 116 -10.94 -5.65 1.86
C ASP A 116 -10.63 -4.14 1.97
N LEU A 117 -9.40 -3.75 1.61
CA LEU A 117 -8.97 -2.36 1.57
C LEU A 117 -9.07 -1.83 0.14
N GLY A 118 -9.74 -0.68 -0.03
CA GLY A 118 -10.09 -0.10 -1.32
C GLY A 118 -11.32 -0.75 -1.97
N SER A 119 -11.75 -0.21 -3.11
CA SER A 119 -12.80 -0.82 -3.92
C SER A 119 -12.26 -1.95 -4.81
N ILE A 120 -13.17 -2.76 -5.35
CA ILE A 120 -12.81 -3.80 -6.33
C ILE A 120 -12.07 -3.19 -7.53
N ASP A 121 -12.52 -2.03 -8.03
CA ASP A 121 -11.92 -1.39 -9.19
C ASP A 121 -10.55 -0.77 -8.87
N GLN A 122 -10.35 -0.27 -7.65
CA GLN A 122 -9.03 0.16 -7.19
C GLN A 122 -8.05 -1.01 -7.14
N ARG A 123 -8.46 -2.15 -6.58
CA ARG A 123 -7.62 -3.36 -6.53
C ARG A 123 -7.36 -3.95 -7.92
N LYS A 124 -8.33 -3.92 -8.83
CA LYS A 124 -8.14 -4.36 -10.23
C LYS A 124 -7.04 -3.60 -10.97
N LYS A 125 -6.81 -2.32 -10.65
CA LYS A 125 -5.69 -1.55 -11.24
C LYS A 125 -4.32 -2.15 -10.90
N LEU A 126 -4.23 -3.00 -9.86
CA LEU A 126 -3.01 -3.72 -9.46
C LEU A 126 -2.90 -5.13 -10.07
N HIS A 127 -3.86 -5.55 -10.90
CA HIS A 127 -3.96 -6.93 -11.37
C HIS A 127 -2.68 -7.45 -12.04
N SER A 128 -1.98 -6.63 -12.82
CA SER A 128 -0.73 -7.03 -13.48
C SER A 128 0.40 -7.36 -12.50
N PHE A 129 0.34 -6.86 -11.27
CA PHE A 129 1.28 -7.17 -10.19
C PHE A 129 0.76 -8.26 -9.27
N HIS A 130 -0.56 -8.35 -9.11
CA HIS A 130 -1.21 -9.36 -8.28
C HIS A 130 -1.15 -10.75 -8.91
N TYR A 131 -1.46 -10.83 -10.20
CA TYR A 131 -1.45 -12.05 -11.01
C TYR A 131 -0.64 -11.82 -12.30
N PRO A 132 0.69 -11.61 -12.21
CA PRO A 132 1.52 -11.49 -13.40
C PRO A 132 1.58 -12.82 -14.16
N LEU A 133 1.74 -12.74 -15.49
CA LEU A 133 1.93 -13.92 -16.32
C LEU A 133 3.27 -14.59 -15.97
N MET A 134 3.22 -15.88 -15.62
CA MET A 134 4.44 -16.68 -15.44
C MET A 134 4.81 -17.30 -16.77
N LEU A 135 5.72 -16.66 -17.49
CA LEU A 135 6.16 -17.08 -18.81
C LEU A 135 7.53 -17.78 -18.73
N ASN A 136 7.73 -18.79 -19.59
CA ASN A 136 9.07 -19.29 -19.86
C ASN A 136 9.82 -18.39 -20.85
N THR A 137 11.10 -18.70 -21.14
CA THR A 137 11.93 -17.96 -22.11
C THR A 137 11.35 -17.93 -23.54
N ARG A 138 10.36 -18.77 -23.85
CA ARG A 138 9.65 -18.79 -25.14
C ARG A 138 8.32 -18.02 -25.10
N ASN A 139 8.06 -17.25 -24.05
CA ASN A 139 6.82 -16.49 -23.82
C ASN A 139 5.55 -17.36 -23.72
N ILE A 140 5.70 -18.62 -23.30
CA ILE A 140 4.56 -19.52 -23.05
C ILE A 140 4.22 -19.46 -21.57
N GLU A 141 2.93 -19.29 -21.24
CA GLU A 141 2.44 -19.34 -19.87
C GLU A 141 2.63 -20.75 -19.29
N ILE A 142 3.35 -20.82 -18.17
CA ILE A 142 3.74 -22.08 -17.52
C ILE A 142 3.19 -22.20 -16.10
N GLY A 143 2.47 -21.21 -15.59
CA GLY A 143 1.96 -21.23 -14.23
C GLY A 143 1.15 -20.00 -13.84
N ARG A 144 0.69 -20.02 -12.59
CA ARG A 144 -0.06 -18.92 -11.96
C ARG A 144 0.26 -18.85 -10.46
N PRO A 145 0.22 -17.66 -9.85
CA PRO A 145 0.36 -17.55 -8.41
C PRO A 145 -0.89 -18.12 -7.71
N VAL A 146 -0.66 -18.79 -6.58
CA VAL A 146 -1.72 -19.29 -5.68
C VAL A 146 -1.32 -18.93 -4.25
N PHE A 147 -2.21 -18.22 -3.55
CA PHE A 147 -1.97 -17.75 -2.20
C PHE A 147 -2.60 -18.69 -1.17
N SER A 148 -1.76 -19.44 -0.45
CA SER A 148 -2.19 -20.47 0.51
C SER A 148 -2.05 -20.02 1.97
N PHE A 149 -2.26 -18.73 2.24
CA PHE A 149 -2.24 -18.18 3.60
C PHE A 149 -3.57 -17.51 3.95
N LYS A 150 -3.78 -17.30 5.24
CA LYS A 150 -4.86 -16.48 5.78
C LYS A 150 -4.29 -15.55 6.84
N LEU A 151 -4.70 -14.28 6.80
CA LEU A 151 -4.35 -13.34 7.86
C LEU A 151 -5.03 -13.74 9.17
N LYS A 152 -4.24 -13.87 10.24
CA LYS A 152 -4.73 -14.13 11.59
C LYS A 152 -5.17 -12.83 12.24
N LYS A 153 -6.37 -12.84 12.85
CA LYS A 153 -6.82 -11.77 13.74
C LYS A 153 -6.26 -12.04 15.14
N HIS A 154 -5.61 -11.04 15.72
CA HIS A 154 -5.11 -11.05 17.10
C HIS A 154 -5.91 -10.07 17.94
#